data_AF-A0A6V7CT52-F1
#
_entry.id   AF-A0A6V7CT52-F1
#
_cell.length_a   1.000
_cell.length_b   1.000
_cell.length_c   1.000
_cell.angle_alpha   90.00
_cell.angle_beta   90.00
_cell.angle_gamma   90.00
#
_symmetry.space_group_name_H-M   'P 1'
#
loop_
_entity.id
_entity.type
_entity.pdbx_description
1 polymer ?
#
loop_
_entity_poly.entity_id
_entity_poly.type
_entity_poly.pdbx_seq_one_letter_code
_entity_poly.pdbx_strand_id
1 'polypeptide(L)'
;MHYRRLGSTGLQLSALSFGAWVTFGKQIGRSEARNLIAAAWDNGINFFDNAEVYARGRAEEVMGDVIADLRLPRDGYCVSSKVFFGAVDSPRPTQRGLSRKHITDACHAALKRLRVEYLDLYFCHRPDPDTPIQETVRAMDALIRQGKVLYWGTSEWSAEQLHAAIAIAEQEHLHAPSMEQPQYNLLHRDRLEREYAPLCEAGLGTTIWSPLASGLLTGKYNAGVEADSRLGQPGNHWLQDEVLGAPEARRLERARVFCALAAELGQSPARLAIAWCLRNPHVSTVILGASRVAQLEENLGALETLTKVDAADWARVEEVTR
;
A
#
# COMPACT_ATOMS: atom_id res chain seq x y z
N MET A 1 4.71 18.37 3.44
CA MET A 1 3.93 17.30 2.81
C MET A 1 2.98 17.89 1.76
N HIS A 2 2.76 17.20 0.64
CA HIS A 2 1.67 17.49 -0.30
C HIS A 2 0.47 16.59 0.02
N TYR A 3 -0.74 17.12 -0.06
CA TYR A 3 -1.97 16.35 0.14
C TYR A 3 -2.75 16.27 -1.17
N ARG A 4 -3.24 15.07 -1.50
CA ARG A 4 -3.96 14.75 -2.74
C ARG A 4 -5.30 14.13 -2.39
N ARG A 5 -6.32 14.34 -3.23
CA ARG A 5 -7.60 13.67 -3.06
C ARG A 5 -7.45 12.16 -3.31
N LEU A 6 -8.15 11.35 -2.53
CA LEU A 6 -8.33 9.93 -2.81
C LEU A 6 -9.36 9.79 -3.95
N GLY A 7 -8.86 9.69 -5.18
CA GLY A 7 -9.70 9.73 -6.38
C GLY A 7 -10.60 10.97 -6.43
N SER A 8 -11.87 10.75 -6.73
CA SER A 8 -12.91 11.78 -6.73
C SER A 8 -13.55 12.05 -5.36
N THR A 9 -13.14 11.35 -4.29
CA THR A 9 -13.68 11.56 -2.94
C THR A 9 -13.24 12.91 -2.35
N GLY A 10 -13.88 13.35 -1.25
CA GLY A 10 -13.46 14.56 -0.52
C GLY A 10 -12.24 14.35 0.37
N LEU A 11 -11.80 13.12 0.60
CA LEU A 11 -10.72 12.79 1.53
C LEU A 11 -9.36 13.17 0.95
N GLN A 12 -8.55 13.91 1.70
CA GLN A 12 -7.18 14.25 1.33
C GLN A 12 -6.17 13.38 2.10
N LEU A 13 -5.34 12.65 1.36
CA LEU A 13 -4.25 11.85 1.90
C LEU A 13 -2.92 12.51 1.60
N SER A 14 -1.94 12.33 2.48
CA SER A 14 -0.55 12.67 2.21
C SER A 14 -0.07 11.89 0.99
N ALA A 15 0.62 12.57 0.07
CA ALA A 15 1.13 11.97 -1.16
C ALA A 15 2.04 10.76 -0.88
N LEU A 16 2.71 10.75 0.27
CA LEU A 16 3.39 9.59 0.83
C LEU A 16 2.62 9.10 2.06
N SER A 17 2.39 7.80 2.15
CA SER A 17 1.75 7.12 3.28
C SER A 17 2.70 6.08 3.88
N PHE A 18 2.33 5.51 5.03
CA PHE A 18 3.22 4.59 5.75
C PHE A 18 2.54 3.25 6.05
N GLY A 19 3.12 2.17 5.53
CA GLY A 19 2.60 0.81 5.66
C GLY A 19 3.37 -0.04 6.69
N ALA A 20 2.65 -0.99 7.29
CA ALA A 20 3.16 -1.87 8.34
C ALA A 20 3.73 -3.23 7.84
N TRP A 21 3.59 -3.53 6.54
CA TRP A 21 3.90 -4.86 6.00
C TRP A 21 5.39 -5.23 6.17
N VAL A 22 5.62 -6.49 6.60
CA VAL A 22 6.94 -7.11 6.94
C VAL A 22 7.61 -6.51 8.18
N THR A 23 7.47 -5.22 8.42
CA THR A 23 8.17 -4.50 9.48
C THR A 23 7.51 -4.72 10.85
N PHE A 24 6.25 -4.34 10.99
CA PHE A 24 5.58 -4.26 12.29
C PHE A 24 5.19 -5.65 12.81
N GLY A 25 5.43 -5.90 14.10
CA GLY A 25 5.05 -7.15 14.77
C GLY A 25 5.90 -8.36 14.40
N LYS A 26 6.90 -8.22 13.51
CA LYS A 26 7.85 -9.27 13.14
C LYS A 26 9.30 -8.77 13.15
N GLN A 27 9.65 -7.86 12.23
CA GLN A 27 11.04 -7.43 12.02
C GLN A 27 11.51 -6.35 13.01
N ILE A 28 10.63 -5.43 13.41
CA ILE A 28 10.97 -4.34 14.33
C ILE A 28 10.18 -4.40 15.63
N GLY A 29 10.84 -4.04 16.73
CA GLY A 29 10.22 -3.91 18.04
C GLY A 29 9.31 -2.68 18.15
N ARG A 30 8.47 -2.66 19.18
CA ARG A 30 7.50 -1.57 19.44
C ARG A 30 8.15 -0.19 19.51
N SER A 31 9.31 -0.06 20.13
CA SER A 31 10.00 1.24 20.27
C SER A 31 10.40 1.82 18.92
N GLU A 32 10.87 0.99 17.99
CA GLU A 32 11.23 1.45 16.64
C GLU A 32 9.98 1.77 15.81
N ALA A 33 8.91 0.98 15.96
CA ALA A 33 7.61 1.30 15.37
C ALA A 33 7.08 2.66 15.85
N ARG A 34 7.27 2.98 17.15
CA ARG A 34 6.95 4.28 17.73
C ARG A 34 7.74 5.41 17.08
N ASN A 35 9.06 5.25 16.93
CA ASN A 35 9.90 6.25 16.30
C ASN A 35 9.52 6.50 14.84
N LEU A 36 9.21 5.42 14.09
CA LEU A 36 8.79 5.51 12.70
C LEU A 36 7.43 6.21 12.54
N ILE A 37 6.43 5.88 13.36
CA ILE A 37 5.11 6.54 13.29
C ILE A 37 5.24 8.02 13.69
N ALA A 38 6.01 8.33 14.74
CA ALA A 38 6.27 9.71 15.13
C ALA A 38 6.95 10.49 13.99
N ALA A 39 8.04 9.96 13.41
CA ALA A 39 8.73 10.60 12.31
C ALA A 39 7.84 10.78 11.06
N ALA A 40 7.00 9.79 10.75
CA ALA A 40 6.02 9.89 9.66
C ALA A 40 5.03 11.04 9.93
N TRP A 41 4.43 11.07 11.12
CA TRP A 41 3.49 12.08 11.56
C TRP A 41 4.08 13.49 11.55
N ASP A 42 5.27 13.66 12.13
CA ASP A 42 5.97 14.95 12.22
C ASP A 42 6.33 15.51 10.83
N ASN A 43 6.45 14.65 9.82
CA ASN A 43 6.66 15.04 8.42
C ASN A 43 5.35 15.19 7.61
N GLY A 44 4.20 15.13 8.28
CA GLY A 44 2.87 15.34 7.70
C GLY A 44 2.26 14.12 7.02
N ILE A 45 2.78 12.91 7.23
CA ILE A 45 2.06 11.71 6.80
C ILE A 45 0.79 11.59 7.63
N ASN A 46 -0.36 11.54 6.95
CA ASN A 46 -1.66 11.38 7.60
C ASN A 46 -2.27 10.00 7.33
N PHE A 47 -1.71 9.16 6.46
CA PHE A 47 -2.28 7.85 6.14
C PHE A 47 -1.38 6.69 6.54
N PHE A 48 -1.91 5.81 7.39
CA PHE A 48 -1.24 4.62 7.91
C PHE A 48 -1.96 3.35 7.46
N ASP A 49 -1.24 2.45 6.80
CA ASP A 49 -1.80 1.26 6.15
C ASP A 49 -1.44 -0.05 6.88
N ASN A 50 -2.44 -0.92 7.07
CA ASN A 50 -2.28 -2.20 7.76
C ASN A 50 -3.15 -3.31 7.15
N ALA A 51 -3.08 -4.54 7.66
CA ALA A 51 -3.96 -5.65 7.26
C ALA A 51 -4.04 -6.72 8.35
N GLU A 52 -5.15 -7.47 8.40
CA GLU A 52 -5.35 -8.50 9.43
C GLU A 52 -4.26 -9.58 9.42
N VAL A 53 -3.72 -9.89 8.24
CA VAL A 53 -2.74 -10.97 8.06
C VAL A 53 -1.32 -10.54 8.47
N TYR A 54 -1.05 -9.23 8.56
CA TYR A 54 0.29 -8.74 8.85
C TYR A 54 0.70 -9.12 10.27
N ALA A 55 1.68 -10.03 10.34
CA ALA A 55 2.10 -10.68 11.57
C ALA A 55 0.92 -11.24 12.38
N ARG A 56 -0.11 -11.80 11.71
CA ARG A 56 -1.29 -12.40 12.34
C ARG A 56 -2.01 -11.41 13.27
N GLY A 57 -2.26 -10.20 12.78
CA GLY A 57 -2.89 -9.11 13.53
C GLY A 57 -1.95 -8.33 14.46
N ARG A 58 -0.74 -8.84 14.75
CA ARG A 58 0.22 -8.13 15.63
C ARG A 58 0.65 -6.78 15.06
N ALA A 59 0.69 -6.62 13.74
CA ALA A 59 1.02 -5.34 13.13
C ALA A 59 -0.06 -4.27 13.43
N GLU A 60 -1.34 -4.65 13.45
CA GLU A 60 -2.45 -3.78 13.84
C GLU A 60 -2.38 -3.40 15.32
N GLU A 61 -2.11 -4.38 16.20
CA GLU A 61 -1.95 -4.14 17.64
C GLU A 61 -0.81 -3.15 17.93
N VAL A 62 0.36 -3.38 17.32
CA VAL A 62 1.53 -2.49 17.50
C VAL A 62 1.23 -1.07 17.00
N MET A 63 0.61 -0.94 15.83
CA MET A 63 0.26 0.37 15.27
C MET A 63 -0.76 1.09 16.14
N GLY A 64 -1.83 0.42 16.55
CA GLY A 64 -2.87 0.99 17.42
C GLY A 64 -2.32 1.42 18.77
N ASP A 65 -1.50 0.58 19.40
CA ASP A 65 -0.84 0.91 20.67
C ASP A 65 0.11 2.10 20.55
N VAL A 66 0.89 2.18 19.47
CA VAL A 66 1.82 3.29 19.24
C VAL A 66 1.07 4.60 18.99
N ILE A 67 0.04 4.59 18.15
CA ILE A 67 -0.76 5.79 17.84
C ILE A 67 -1.44 6.30 19.12
N ALA A 68 -2.01 5.39 19.94
CA ALA A 68 -2.61 5.73 21.22
C ALA A 68 -1.58 6.31 22.21
N ASP A 69 -0.39 5.72 22.31
CA ASP A 69 0.70 6.22 23.16
C ASP A 69 1.21 7.60 22.74
N LEU A 70 1.26 7.85 21.43
CA LEU A 70 1.61 9.15 20.86
C LEU A 70 0.50 10.19 21.04
N ARG A 71 -0.71 9.75 21.43
CA ARG A 71 -1.89 10.60 21.60
C ARG A 71 -2.20 11.41 20.33
N LEU A 72 -2.01 10.79 19.16
CA LEU A 72 -2.36 11.43 17.91
C LEU A 72 -3.88 11.66 17.88
N PRO A 73 -4.34 12.86 17.46
CA PRO A 73 -5.76 13.16 17.43
C PRO A 73 -6.42 12.34 16.32
N ARG A 74 -7.54 11.66 16.62
CA ARG A 74 -8.19 10.71 15.69
C ARG A 74 -8.63 11.35 14.37
N ASP A 75 -9.05 12.60 14.41
CA ASP A 75 -9.43 13.42 13.25
C ASP A 75 -8.22 13.93 12.45
N GLY A 76 -6.99 13.74 12.96
CA GLY A 76 -5.76 14.14 12.30
C GLY A 76 -5.16 13.09 11.37
N TYR A 77 -5.58 11.83 11.45
CA TYR A 77 -5.03 10.73 10.64
C TYR A 77 -6.11 9.83 10.03
N CYS A 78 -5.72 9.17 8.94
CA CYS A 78 -6.41 8.08 8.29
C CYS A 78 -5.71 6.76 8.61
N VAL A 79 -6.47 5.71 8.91
CA VAL A 79 -5.96 4.36 9.08
C VAL A 79 -6.74 3.37 8.22
N SER A 80 -6.01 2.42 7.62
CA SER A 80 -6.63 1.30 6.91
C SER A 80 -6.37 -0.06 7.56
N SER A 81 -7.27 -0.99 7.24
CA SER A 81 -7.00 -2.42 7.31
C SER A 81 -7.48 -3.12 6.04
N LYS A 82 -7.12 -4.39 5.88
CA LYS A 82 -7.52 -5.25 4.76
C LYS A 82 -7.92 -6.62 5.26
N VAL A 83 -8.98 -7.14 4.66
CA VAL A 83 -9.54 -8.46 4.96
C VAL A 83 -9.35 -9.41 3.79
N PHE A 84 -8.87 -10.61 4.08
CA PHE A 84 -8.96 -11.79 3.21
C PHE A 84 -8.40 -13.03 3.90
N PHE A 85 -7.18 -12.96 4.44
CA PHE A 85 -6.39 -14.15 4.81
C PHE A 85 -6.59 -14.60 6.27
N GLY A 86 -7.27 -13.80 7.10
CA GLY A 86 -7.37 -14.04 8.53
C GLY A 86 -6.12 -13.63 9.32
N ALA A 87 -6.29 -13.44 10.62
CA ALA A 87 -5.24 -13.07 11.57
C ALA A 87 -4.74 -14.27 12.41
N VAL A 88 -4.73 -15.48 11.85
CA VAL A 88 -4.34 -16.72 12.56
C VAL A 88 -3.43 -17.59 11.68
N ASP A 89 -2.72 -18.54 12.29
CA ASP A 89 -1.77 -19.43 11.60
C ASP A 89 -2.40 -20.33 10.54
N SER A 90 -3.57 -20.87 10.85
CA SER A 90 -4.29 -21.80 9.99
C SER A 90 -5.76 -21.42 10.00
N PRO A 91 -6.14 -20.43 9.16
CA PRO A 91 -7.51 -19.92 9.14
C PRO A 91 -8.47 -21.03 8.73
N ARG A 92 -9.51 -21.23 9.53
CA ARG A 92 -10.66 -22.07 9.16
C ARG A 92 -11.41 -21.44 7.99
N PRO A 93 -12.29 -22.19 7.29
CA PRO A 93 -13.05 -21.64 6.15
C PRO A 93 -13.79 -20.33 6.45
N THR A 94 -14.29 -20.15 7.67
CA THR A 94 -15.00 -18.93 8.10
C THR A 94 -14.11 -17.83 8.69
N GLN A 95 -12.78 -17.96 8.56
CA GLN A 95 -11.78 -17.00 9.05
C GLN A 95 -10.94 -16.45 7.89
N ARG A 96 -11.44 -16.56 6.65
CA ARG A 96 -10.83 -16.05 5.42
C ARG A 96 -11.90 -15.75 4.36
N GLY A 97 -11.47 -15.17 3.24
CA GLY A 97 -12.29 -14.83 2.10
C GLY A 97 -13.03 -13.50 2.26
N LEU A 98 -14.01 -13.27 1.41
CA LEU A 98 -14.80 -12.03 1.37
C LEU A 98 -16.29 -12.27 1.64
N SER A 99 -16.63 -13.41 2.23
CA SER A 99 -17.98 -13.63 2.75
C SER A 99 -18.37 -12.53 3.74
N ARG A 100 -19.67 -12.21 3.79
CA ARG A 100 -20.22 -11.21 4.73
C ARG A 100 -19.78 -11.47 6.17
N LYS A 101 -19.71 -12.75 6.55
CA LYS A 101 -19.25 -13.19 7.88
C LYS A 101 -17.82 -12.73 8.15
N HIS A 102 -16.87 -13.12 7.30
CA HIS A 102 -15.45 -12.82 7.55
C HIS A 102 -15.18 -11.32 7.43
N ILE A 103 -15.76 -10.63 6.44
CA ILE A 103 -15.66 -9.16 6.30
C ILE A 103 -16.06 -8.44 7.60
N THR A 104 -17.19 -8.84 8.18
CA THR A 104 -17.71 -8.23 9.42
C THR A 104 -16.82 -8.55 10.62
N ASP A 105 -16.49 -9.84 10.80
CA ASP A 105 -15.69 -10.31 11.95
C ASP A 105 -14.28 -9.70 11.92
N ALA A 106 -13.63 -9.66 10.74
CA ALA A 106 -12.31 -9.09 10.55
C ALA A 106 -12.29 -7.58 10.79
N CYS A 107 -13.31 -6.85 10.33
CA CYS A 107 -13.43 -5.40 10.56
C CYS A 107 -13.49 -5.11 12.06
N HIS A 108 -14.38 -5.79 12.79
CA HIS A 108 -14.51 -5.64 14.23
C HIS A 108 -13.23 -6.00 14.98
N ALA A 109 -12.50 -7.02 14.51
CA ALA A 109 -11.24 -7.41 15.11
C ALA A 109 -10.14 -6.36 14.84
N ALA A 110 -10.08 -5.81 13.62
CA ALA A 110 -9.14 -4.75 13.25
C ALA A 110 -9.38 -3.48 14.08
N LEU A 111 -10.65 -3.05 14.26
CA LEU A 111 -11.00 -1.91 15.12
C LEU A 111 -10.47 -2.07 16.55
N LYS A 112 -10.62 -3.27 17.13
CA LYS A 112 -10.09 -3.58 18.47
C LYS A 112 -8.56 -3.53 18.52
N ARG A 113 -7.89 -4.16 17.56
CA ARG A 113 -6.41 -4.20 17.51
C ARG A 113 -5.81 -2.82 17.26
N LEU A 114 -6.40 -2.03 16.36
CA LEU A 114 -5.99 -0.67 16.04
C LEU A 114 -6.44 0.36 17.08
N ARG A 115 -7.33 -0.03 18.01
CA ARG A 115 -7.87 0.83 19.07
C ARG A 115 -8.58 2.08 18.52
N VAL A 116 -9.37 1.90 17.47
CA VAL A 116 -10.18 2.95 16.82
C VAL A 116 -11.64 2.52 16.74
N GLU A 117 -12.54 3.49 16.66
CA GLU A 117 -13.99 3.23 16.53
C GLU A 117 -14.42 3.00 15.08
N TYR A 118 -13.67 3.54 14.12
CA TYR A 118 -13.88 3.37 12.70
C TYR A 118 -12.55 3.30 11.93
N LEU A 119 -12.56 2.62 10.79
CA LEU A 119 -11.51 2.68 9.77
C LEU A 119 -11.85 3.76 8.76
N ASP A 120 -10.89 4.58 8.36
CA ASP A 120 -11.10 5.53 7.27
C ASP A 120 -11.19 4.77 5.94
N LEU A 121 -10.32 3.77 5.76
CA LEU A 121 -10.23 2.95 4.55
C LEU A 121 -10.28 1.47 4.92
N TYR A 122 -11.16 0.68 4.30
CA TYR A 122 -11.17 -0.77 4.47
C TYR A 122 -11.12 -1.50 3.13
N PHE A 123 -10.17 -2.42 2.98
CA PHE A 123 -9.89 -3.05 1.70
C PHE A 123 -10.27 -4.54 1.67
N CYS A 124 -10.85 -4.98 0.55
CA CYS A 124 -10.76 -6.37 0.13
C CYS A 124 -9.31 -6.65 -0.29
N HIS A 125 -8.55 -7.41 0.49
CA HIS A 125 -7.10 -7.57 0.28
C HIS A 125 -6.77 -8.30 -1.04
N ARG A 126 -7.63 -9.21 -1.50
CA ARG A 126 -7.54 -9.92 -2.79
C ARG A 126 -8.94 -10.20 -3.31
N PRO A 127 -9.13 -10.46 -4.61
CA PRO A 127 -10.41 -10.98 -5.10
C PRO A 127 -10.68 -12.37 -4.52
N ASP A 128 -11.95 -12.66 -4.24
CA ASP A 128 -12.40 -13.96 -3.75
C ASP A 128 -13.22 -14.66 -4.84
N PRO A 129 -12.70 -15.73 -5.48
CA PRO A 129 -13.47 -16.46 -6.49
C PRO A 129 -14.63 -17.26 -5.89
N ASP A 130 -14.61 -17.52 -4.57
CA ASP A 130 -15.60 -18.36 -3.89
C ASP A 130 -16.77 -17.53 -3.32
N THR A 131 -16.66 -16.19 -3.31
CA THR A 131 -17.72 -15.29 -2.82
C THR A 131 -18.27 -14.42 -3.94
N PRO A 132 -19.60 -14.39 -4.18
CA PRO A 132 -20.19 -13.46 -5.14
C PRO A 132 -19.83 -12.00 -4.82
N ILE A 133 -19.38 -11.24 -5.83
CA ILE A 133 -19.03 -9.81 -5.67
C ILE A 133 -20.18 -9.02 -5.02
N GLN A 134 -21.43 -9.36 -5.35
CA GLN A 134 -22.62 -8.74 -4.77
C GLN A 134 -22.72 -8.90 -3.25
N GLU A 135 -22.34 -10.06 -2.70
CA GLU A 135 -22.31 -10.26 -1.24
C GLU A 135 -21.24 -9.37 -0.60
N THR A 136 -20.05 -9.31 -1.22
CA THR A 136 -18.94 -8.45 -0.78
C THR A 136 -19.34 -6.97 -0.74
N VAL A 137 -19.94 -6.46 -1.82
CA VAL A 137 -20.40 -5.05 -1.91
C VAL A 137 -21.43 -4.74 -0.82
N ARG A 138 -22.43 -5.62 -0.63
CA ARG A 138 -23.44 -5.46 0.44
C ARG A 138 -22.82 -5.51 1.84
N ALA A 139 -21.81 -6.34 2.06
CA ALA A 139 -21.11 -6.43 3.34
C ALA A 139 -20.33 -5.15 3.65
N MET A 140 -19.63 -4.60 2.66
CA MET A 140 -18.90 -3.33 2.79
C MET A 140 -19.85 -2.15 3.02
N ASP A 141 -20.93 -2.04 2.24
CA ASP A 141 -21.97 -1.03 2.44
C ASP A 141 -22.58 -1.11 3.86
N ALA A 142 -22.86 -2.31 4.35
CA ALA A 142 -23.39 -2.50 5.69
C ALA A 142 -22.42 -1.98 6.78
N LEU A 143 -21.11 -2.14 6.62
CA LEU A 143 -20.12 -1.60 7.56
C LEU A 143 -20.04 -0.08 7.51
N ILE A 144 -20.18 0.52 6.32
CA ILE A 144 -20.26 1.98 6.15
C ILE A 144 -21.49 2.54 6.85
N ARG A 145 -22.68 1.95 6.62
CA ARG A 145 -23.92 2.37 7.27
C ARG A 145 -23.88 2.21 8.80
N GLN A 146 -23.07 1.29 9.30
CA GLN A 146 -22.83 1.12 10.74
C GLN A 146 -21.83 2.13 11.33
N GLY A 147 -21.21 2.99 10.50
CA GLY A 147 -20.19 3.94 10.92
C GLY A 147 -18.85 3.31 11.29
N LYS A 148 -18.60 2.05 10.90
CA LYS A 148 -17.35 1.33 11.22
C LYS A 148 -16.26 1.52 10.17
N VAL A 149 -16.66 1.92 8.97
CA VAL A 149 -15.79 2.18 7.82
C VAL A 149 -16.29 3.47 7.18
N LEU A 150 -15.40 4.38 6.77
CA LEU A 150 -15.80 5.57 6.02
C LEU A 150 -15.79 5.32 4.52
N TYR A 151 -14.72 4.70 4.02
CA TYR A 151 -14.53 4.36 2.61
C TYR A 151 -14.06 2.91 2.48
N TRP A 152 -14.50 2.23 1.43
CA TRP A 152 -14.01 0.90 1.12
C TRP A 152 -13.40 0.85 -0.27
N GLY A 153 -12.53 -0.14 -0.47
CA GLY A 153 -11.83 -0.32 -1.73
C GLY A 153 -11.34 -1.76 -1.90
N THR A 154 -10.57 -1.96 -2.95
CA THR A 154 -10.05 -3.28 -3.34
C THR A 154 -8.53 -3.26 -3.39
N SER A 155 -7.92 -4.44 -3.46
CA SER A 155 -6.48 -4.58 -3.68
C SER A 155 -6.22 -5.79 -4.56
N GLU A 156 -5.52 -5.54 -5.66
CA GLU A 156 -5.20 -6.50 -6.72
C GLU A 156 -6.42 -7.10 -7.43
N TRP A 157 -7.56 -6.40 -7.47
CA TRP A 157 -8.75 -6.81 -8.24
C TRP A 157 -8.61 -6.45 -9.72
N SER A 158 -9.13 -7.27 -10.64
CA SER A 158 -9.10 -6.87 -12.06
C SER A 158 -10.04 -5.68 -12.33
N ALA A 159 -9.79 -4.92 -13.41
CA ALA A 159 -10.69 -3.85 -13.83
C ALA A 159 -12.12 -4.35 -14.08
N GLU A 160 -12.27 -5.57 -14.60
CA GLU A 160 -13.57 -6.22 -14.78
C GLU A 160 -14.31 -6.41 -13.45
N GLN A 161 -13.61 -6.91 -12.42
CA GLN A 161 -14.19 -7.11 -11.10
C GLN A 161 -14.54 -5.78 -10.43
N LEU A 162 -13.72 -4.75 -10.61
CA LEU A 162 -13.99 -3.39 -10.16
C LEU A 162 -15.23 -2.79 -10.84
N HIS A 163 -15.34 -2.90 -12.16
CA HIS A 163 -16.53 -2.47 -12.90
C HIS A 163 -17.78 -3.22 -12.43
N ALA A 164 -17.70 -4.53 -12.21
CA ALA A 164 -18.82 -5.31 -11.68
C ALA A 164 -19.24 -4.83 -10.28
N ALA A 165 -18.28 -4.57 -9.38
CA ALA A 165 -18.55 -4.06 -8.04
C ALA A 165 -19.21 -2.66 -8.06
N ILE A 166 -18.71 -1.76 -8.91
CA ILE A 166 -19.27 -0.42 -9.10
C ILE A 166 -20.71 -0.52 -9.65
N ALA A 167 -20.91 -1.32 -10.71
CA ALA A 167 -22.23 -1.49 -11.32
C ALA A 167 -23.26 -2.07 -10.34
N ILE A 168 -22.88 -3.06 -9.52
CA ILE A 168 -23.75 -3.61 -8.48
C ILE A 168 -24.10 -2.52 -7.46
N ALA A 169 -23.12 -1.72 -7.02
CA ALA A 169 -23.37 -0.68 -6.04
C ALA A 169 -24.33 0.39 -6.58
N GLU A 170 -24.17 0.81 -7.83
CA GLU A 170 -25.08 1.74 -8.50
C GLU A 170 -26.49 1.17 -8.63
N GLN A 171 -26.63 -0.08 -9.10
CA GLN A 171 -27.92 -0.75 -9.29
C GLN A 171 -28.69 -0.93 -7.99
N GLU A 172 -27.99 -1.13 -6.87
CA GLU A 172 -28.59 -1.39 -5.56
C GLU A 172 -28.57 -0.18 -4.62
N HIS A 173 -28.14 0.99 -5.09
CA HIS A 173 -28.00 2.21 -4.28
C HIS A 173 -27.12 2.01 -3.03
N LEU A 174 -26.01 1.30 -3.21
CA LEU A 174 -24.99 1.02 -2.21
C LEU A 174 -23.76 1.92 -2.43
N HIS A 175 -22.87 1.96 -1.43
CA HIS A 175 -21.57 2.63 -1.60
C HIS A 175 -20.65 1.80 -2.51
N ALA A 176 -20.23 2.39 -3.64
CA ALA A 176 -19.25 1.81 -4.55
C ALA A 176 -17.82 1.84 -3.95
N PRO A 177 -16.89 0.97 -4.39
CA PRO A 177 -15.50 1.07 -3.96
C PRO A 177 -14.90 2.39 -4.47
N SER A 178 -14.27 3.15 -3.59
CA SER A 178 -13.69 4.46 -3.92
C SER A 178 -12.22 4.42 -4.30
N MET A 179 -11.53 3.31 -4.01
CA MET A 179 -10.12 3.16 -4.32
C MET A 179 -9.69 1.71 -4.61
N GLU A 180 -8.59 1.59 -5.34
CA GLU A 180 -7.84 0.36 -5.54
C GLU A 180 -6.43 0.51 -4.92
N GLN A 181 -5.90 -0.58 -4.36
CA GLN A 181 -4.54 -0.64 -3.81
C GLN A 181 -3.68 -1.62 -4.64
N PRO A 182 -3.07 -1.15 -5.74
CA PRO A 182 -2.29 -2.01 -6.62
C PRO A 182 -0.78 -1.86 -6.44
N GLN A 183 -0.04 -2.87 -6.86
CA GLN A 183 1.40 -2.75 -7.02
C GLN A 183 1.71 -1.71 -8.09
N TYR A 184 2.61 -0.78 -7.79
CA TYR A 184 3.09 0.16 -8.81
C TYR A 184 4.53 0.58 -8.54
N ASN A 185 5.38 0.39 -9.55
CA ASN A 185 6.77 0.84 -9.57
C ASN A 185 7.31 0.72 -11.00
N LEU A 186 8.55 1.17 -11.22
CA LEU A 186 9.23 1.14 -12.52
C LEU A 186 9.24 -0.26 -13.20
N LEU A 187 9.11 -1.34 -12.43
CA LEU A 187 9.12 -2.72 -12.93
C LEU A 187 7.72 -3.35 -13.02
N HIS A 188 6.67 -2.67 -12.55
CA HIS A 188 5.29 -3.15 -12.54
C HIS A 188 4.32 -1.97 -12.78
N ARG A 189 3.90 -1.82 -14.03
CA ARG A 189 3.25 -0.59 -14.53
C ARG A 189 1.87 -0.83 -15.13
N ASP A 190 1.69 -1.93 -15.84
CA ASP A 190 0.56 -2.14 -16.75
C ASP A 190 -0.81 -2.08 -16.06
N ARG A 191 -0.94 -2.61 -14.84
CA ARG A 191 -2.22 -2.56 -14.11
C ARG A 191 -2.68 -1.12 -13.89
N LEU A 192 -1.82 -0.26 -13.33
CA LEU A 192 -2.20 1.12 -13.06
C LEU A 192 -2.27 1.97 -14.34
N GLU A 193 -1.27 1.88 -15.21
CA GLU A 193 -1.15 2.77 -16.38
C GLU A 193 -2.05 2.38 -17.55
N ARG A 194 -2.54 1.13 -17.61
CA ARG A 194 -3.36 0.64 -18.73
C ARG A 194 -4.68 0.06 -18.26
N GLU A 195 -4.64 -0.94 -17.38
CA GLU A 195 -5.84 -1.68 -16.97
C GLU A 195 -6.82 -0.78 -16.21
N TYR A 196 -6.32 0.03 -15.27
CA TYR A 196 -7.13 0.90 -14.42
C TYR A 196 -7.29 2.32 -14.93
N ALA A 197 -6.62 2.71 -16.02
CA ALA A 197 -6.67 4.09 -16.51
C ALA A 197 -8.13 4.59 -16.70
N PRO A 198 -9.05 3.82 -17.35
CA PRO A 198 -10.44 4.25 -17.48
C PRO A 198 -11.17 4.41 -16.14
N LEU A 199 -10.90 3.52 -15.17
CA LEU A 199 -11.49 3.59 -13.83
C LEU A 199 -10.97 4.80 -13.05
N CYS A 200 -9.67 5.11 -13.17
CA CYS A 200 -9.06 6.26 -12.54
C CYS A 200 -9.56 7.58 -13.13
N GLU A 201 -9.76 7.64 -14.46
CA GLU A 201 -10.41 8.77 -15.14
C GLU A 201 -11.86 8.96 -14.66
N ALA A 202 -12.57 7.87 -14.38
CA ALA A 202 -13.91 7.89 -13.78
C ALA A 202 -13.92 8.25 -12.28
N GLY A 203 -12.75 8.46 -11.66
CA GLY A 203 -12.63 8.96 -10.29
C GLY A 203 -12.22 7.93 -9.24
N LEU A 204 -11.85 6.69 -9.63
CA LEU A 204 -11.26 5.73 -8.72
C LEU A 204 -9.90 6.25 -8.18
N GLY A 205 -9.74 6.30 -6.86
CA GLY A 205 -8.46 6.64 -6.23
C GLY A 205 -7.49 5.46 -6.23
N THR A 206 -6.18 5.73 -6.13
CA THR A 206 -5.20 4.65 -5.94
C THR A 206 -4.24 4.90 -4.79
N THR A 207 -4.08 3.86 -3.96
CA THR A 207 -3.10 3.83 -2.86
C THR A 207 -2.04 2.80 -3.21
N ILE A 208 -0.97 3.17 -3.91
CA ILE A 208 -0.07 2.16 -4.49
C ILE A 208 0.90 1.58 -3.46
N TRP A 209 1.32 0.34 -3.65
CA TRP A 209 2.27 -0.35 -2.77
C TRP A 209 3.53 -0.84 -3.49
N SER A 210 4.57 -1.14 -2.72
CA SER A 210 5.91 -1.55 -3.20
C SER A 210 6.54 -0.62 -4.24
N PRO A 211 6.66 0.70 -3.98
CA PRO A 211 7.28 1.65 -4.91
C PRO A 211 8.75 1.32 -5.21
N LEU A 212 9.42 0.60 -4.31
CA LEU A 212 10.82 0.20 -4.43
C LEU A 212 11.01 -1.27 -4.85
N ALA A 213 9.93 -1.97 -5.25
CA ALA A 213 9.96 -3.41 -5.56
C ALA A 213 10.69 -4.22 -4.48
N SER A 214 10.23 -4.11 -3.22
CA SER A 214 10.85 -4.75 -2.05
C SER A 214 12.35 -4.42 -1.84
N GLY A 215 12.78 -3.25 -2.31
CA GLY A 215 14.14 -2.76 -2.19
C GLY A 215 15.02 -3.01 -3.41
N LEU A 216 14.52 -3.70 -4.44
CA LEU A 216 15.28 -3.95 -5.66
C LEU A 216 15.70 -2.65 -6.36
N LEU A 217 14.81 -1.66 -6.40
CA LEU A 217 15.07 -0.36 -7.02
C LEU A 217 15.98 0.55 -6.19
N THR A 218 16.48 0.11 -5.03
CA THR A 218 17.51 0.87 -4.29
C THR A 218 18.94 0.43 -4.65
N GLY A 219 19.08 -0.59 -5.50
CA GLY A 219 20.37 -1.17 -5.87
C GLY A 219 21.03 -2.06 -4.80
N LYS A 220 20.37 -2.30 -3.65
CA LYS A 220 20.96 -3.08 -2.55
C LYS A 220 21.25 -4.55 -2.91
N TYR A 221 20.58 -5.07 -3.94
CA TYR A 221 20.78 -6.44 -4.41
C TYR A 221 21.71 -6.52 -5.64
N ASN A 222 22.31 -5.41 -6.06
CA ASN A 222 23.12 -5.36 -7.28
C ASN A 222 24.35 -6.28 -7.20
N ALA A 223 24.90 -6.49 -6.00
CA ALA A 223 26.02 -7.39 -5.72
C ALA A 223 25.61 -8.79 -5.22
N GLY A 224 24.30 -9.07 -5.14
CA GLY A 224 23.75 -10.30 -4.53
C GLY A 224 22.79 -9.99 -3.38
N VAL A 225 22.12 -11.04 -2.87
CA VAL A 225 21.21 -10.92 -1.72
C VAL A 225 21.99 -11.19 -0.44
N GLU A 226 22.24 -10.16 0.36
CA GLU A 226 22.85 -10.30 1.68
C GLU A 226 21.86 -10.87 2.70
N ALA A 227 22.34 -11.62 3.70
CA ALA A 227 21.52 -12.29 4.72
C ALA A 227 20.66 -11.32 5.55
N ASP A 228 21.18 -10.13 5.84
CA ASP A 228 20.51 -9.14 6.71
C ASP A 228 19.45 -8.32 5.96
N SER A 229 19.41 -8.45 4.64
CA SER A 229 18.44 -7.77 3.78
C SER A 229 17.04 -8.40 3.88
N ARG A 230 15.99 -7.68 3.44
CA ARG A 230 14.62 -8.20 3.46
C ARG A 230 14.50 -9.56 2.75
N LEU A 231 15.20 -9.73 1.63
CA LEU A 231 15.18 -10.99 0.87
C LEU A 231 16.06 -12.10 1.46
N GLY A 232 17.06 -11.75 2.26
CA GLY A 232 17.97 -12.72 2.88
C GLY A 232 17.45 -13.35 4.18
N GLN A 233 16.38 -12.80 4.77
CA GLN A 233 15.84 -13.29 6.04
C GLN A 233 15.22 -14.69 5.90
N PRO A 234 15.43 -15.59 6.90
CA PRO A 234 14.82 -16.92 6.90
C PRO A 234 13.28 -16.86 6.76
N GLY A 235 12.75 -17.63 5.81
CA GLY A 235 11.30 -17.68 5.53
C GLY A 235 10.81 -16.68 4.47
N ASN A 236 11.69 -15.89 3.85
CA ASN A 236 11.35 -14.96 2.76
C ASN A 236 11.78 -15.46 1.37
N HIS A 237 12.06 -16.76 1.19
CA HIS A 237 12.42 -17.32 -0.12
C HIS A 237 11.35 -17.08 -1.19
N TRP A 238 10.07 -17.23 -0.83
CA TRP A 238 8.94 -16.90 -1.72
C TRP A 238 8.97 -15.42 -2.17
N LEU A 239 9.38 -14.50 -1.29
CA LEU A 239 9.52 -13.08 -1.60
C LEU A 239 10.75 -12.82 -2.47
N GLN A 240 11.82 -13.61 -2.32
CA GLN A 240 12.99 -13.54 -3.19
C GLN A 240 12.62 -13.92 -4.62
N ASP A 241 11.89 -15.03 -4.78
CA ASP A 241 11.40 -15.47 -6.09
C ASP A 241 10.43 -14.45 -6.70
N GLU A 242 9.52 -13.89 -5.89
CA GLU A 242 8.57 -12.86 -6.34
C GLU A 242 9.27 -11.55 -6.75
N VAL A 243 10.34 -11.15 -6.04
CA VAL A 243 11.02 -9.87 -6.27
C VAL A 243 12.04 -9.94 -7.40
N LEU A 244 12.82 -11.01 -7.46
CA LEU A 244 13.77 -11.22 -8.55
C LEU A 244 13.04 -11.66 -9.83
N GLY A 245 11.90 -12.34 -9.68
CA GLY A 245 11.12 -12.89 -10.79
C GLY A 245 11.83 -14.05 -11.47
N ALA A 246 11.17 -14.61 -12.48
CA ALA A 246 11.80 -15.56 -13.39
C ALA A 246 12.97 -14.87 -14.14
N PRO A 247 14.06 -15.57 -14.48
CA PRO A 247 15.22 -14.99 -15.17
C PRO A 247 14.86 -14.18 -16.42
N GLU A 248 13.83 -14.60 -17.14
CA GLU A 248 13.30 -13.98 -18.36
C GLU A 248 12.74 -12.57 -18.12
N ALA A 249 12.28 -12.27 -16.91
CA ALA A 249 11.76 -10.96 -16.54
C ALA A 249 12.87 -9.90 -16.37
N ARG A 250 14.14 -10.32 -16.31
CA ARG A 250 15.36 -9.47 -16.23
C ARG A 250 15.25 -8.30 -15.24
N ARG A 251 14.51 -8.49 -14.14
CA ARG A 251 14.16 -7.40 -13.19
C ARG A 251 15.39 -6.80 -12.54
N LEU A 252 16.37 -7.64 -12.17
CA LEU A 252 17.63 -7.19 -11.57
C LEU A 252 18.48 -6.39 -12.57
N GLU A 253 18.51 -6.79 -13.84
CA GLU A 253 19.24 -6.07 -14.89
C GLU A 253 18.63 -4.68 -15.11
N ARG A 254 17.30 -4.61 -15.26
CA ARG A 254 16.57 -3.33 -15.38
C ARG A 254 16.78 -2.44 -14.16
N ALA A 255 16.77 -3.01 -12.96
CA ALA A 255 17.05 -2.27 -11.73
C ALA A 255 18.49 -1.74 -11.68
N ARG A 256 19.48 -2.49 -12.18
CA ARG A 256 20.88 -2.02 -12.29
C ARG A 256 21.02 -0.87 -13.26
N VAL A 257 20.39 -0.95 -14.44
CA VAL A 257 20.38 0.14 -15.43
C VAL A 257 19.74 1.40 -14.83
N PHE A 258 18.60 1.26 -14.15
CA PHE A 258 17.97 2.36 -13.44
C PHE A 258 18.87 2.99 -12.37
N CYS A 259 19.54 2.16 -11.55
CA CYS A 259 20.45 2.66 -10.52
C CYS A 259 21.65 3.41 -11.10
N ALA A 260 22.18 2.95 -12.24
CA ALA A 260 23.27 3.63 -12.94
C ALA A 260 22.82 5.01 -13.46
N LEU A 261 21.62 5.11 -14.05
CA LEU A 261 21.04 6.39 -14.44
C LEU A 261 20.82 7.30 -13.23
N ALA A 262 20.26 6.80 -12.13
CA ALA A 262 20.05 7.59 -10.93
C ALA A 262 21.37 8.20 -10.40
N ALA A 263 22.47 7.44 -10.44
CA ALA A 263 23.80 7.92 -10.08
C ALA A 263 24.32 9.00 -11.03
N GLU A 264 24.12 8.85 -12.35
CA GLU A 264 24.46 9.87 -13.35
C GLU A 264 23.72 11.18 -13.11
N LEU A 265 22.44 11.10 -12.72
CA LEU A 265 21.59 12.25 -12.39
C LEU A 265 21.86 12.84 -10.99
N GLY A 266 22.79 12.26 -10.22
CA GLY A 266 23.07 12.69 -8.84
C GLY A 266 21.90 12.49 -7.87
N GLN A 267 21.00 11.52 -8.14
CA GLN A 267 19.82 11.23 -7.33
C GLN A 267 19.98 9.91 -6.55
N SER A 268 19.37 9.83 -5.36
CA SER A 268 19.18 8.52 -4.70
C SER A 268 18.22 7.67 -5.55
N PRO A 269 18.56 6.42 -5.90
CA PRO A 269 17.66 5.53 -6.63
C PRO A 269 16.31 5.35 -5.93
N ALA A 270 16.30 5.29 -4.60
CA ALA A 270 15.08 5.17 -3.82
C ALA A 270 14.17 6.40 -3.97
N ARG A 271 14.74 7.60 -3.81
CA ARG A 271 14.01 8.86 -3.97
C ARG A 271 13.48 9.02 -5.39
N LEU A 272 14.31 8.72 -6.40
CA LEU A 272 13.93 8.84 -7.80
C LEU A 272 12.79 7.88 -8.17
N ALA A 273 12.83 6.62 -7.70
CA ALA A 273 11.77 5.64 -7.94
C ALA A 273 10.44 6.02 -7.28
N ILE A 274 10.47 6.52 -6.03
CA ILE A 274 9.27 6.99 -5.32
C ILE A 274 8.71 8.25 -6.01
N ALA A 275 9.58 9.21 -6.35
CA ALA A 275 9.20 10.42 -7.05
C ALA A 275 8.57 10.10 -8.41
N TRP A 276 9.12 9.12 -9.14
CA TRP A 276 8.54 8.62 -10.39
C TRP A 276 7.10 8.12 -10.19
N CYS A 277 6.85 7.33 -9.14
CA CYS A 277 5.49 6.86 -8.84
C CYS A 277 4.52 8.03 -8.62
N LEU A 278 4.97 9.10 -7.93
CA LEU A 278 4.18 10.29 -7.65
C LEU A 278 3.88 11.16 -8.88
N ARG A 279 4.60 10.98 -10.00
CA ARG A 279 4.32 11.70 -11.25
C ARG A 279 3.00 11.26 -11.89
N ASN A 280 2.58 10.03 -11.64
CA ASN A 280 1.29 9.55 -12.14
C ASN A 280 0.16 10.29 -11.39
N PRO A 281 -0.69 11.07 -12.09
CA PRO A 281 -1.73 11.87 -11.45
C PRO A 281 -2.83 11.02 -10.80
N HIS A 282 -2.95 9.75 -11.20
CA HIS A 282 -3.90 8.80 -10.63
C HIS A 282 -3.41 8.16 -9.32
N VAL A 283 -2.15 8.41 -8.93
CA VAL A 283 -1.61 8.00 -7.63
C VAL A 283 -2.00 9.04 -6.57
N SER A 284 -2.99 8.68 -5.74
CA SER A 284 -3.41 9.49 -4.60
C SER A 284 -2.35 9.46 -3.49
N THR A 285 -1.75 8.30 -3.25
CA THR A 285 -0.67 8.14 -2.26
C THR A 285 0.22 6.94 -2.58
N VAL A 286 1.50 7.05 -2.21
CA VAL A 286 2.51 5.99 -2.30
C VAL A 286 2.78 5.43 -0.90
N ILE A 287 2.46 4.16 -0.68
CA ILE A 287 2.68 3.50 0.61
C ILE A 287 4.15 3.13 0.74
N LEU A 288 4.83 3.83 1.64
CA LEU A 288 6.21 3.57 2.01
C LEU A 288 6.32 2.43 3.03
N GLY A 289 7.44 1.73 3.00
CA GLY A 289 7.85 0.83 4.06
C GLY A 289 9.29 1.12 4.47
N ALA A 290 9.56 1.22 5.76
CA ALA A 290 10.88 1.47 6.32
C ALA A 290 11.10 0.66 7.59
N SER A 291 12.33 0.20 7.84
CA SER A 291 12.69 -0.54 9.05
C SER A 291 13.47 0.32 10.06
N ARG A 292 13.80 1.57 9.71
CA ARG A 292 14.49 2.55 10.56
C ARG A 292 14.15 3.97 10.12
N VAL A 293 14.18 4.92 11.05
CA VAL A 293 13.83 6.34 10.78
C VAL A 293 14.63 6.93 9.62
N ALA A 294 15.94 6.72 9.56
CA ALA A 294 16.78 7.26 8.48
C ALA A 294 16.35 6.81 7.07
N GLN A 295 15.79 5.61 6.91
CA GLN A 295 15.25 5.16 5.61
C GLN A 295 13.94 5.88 5.28
N LEU A 296 13.09 6.12 6.29
CA LEU A 296 11.86 6.86 6.11
C LEU A 296 12.17 8.31 5.70
N GLU A 297 13.08 8.97 6.40
CA GLU A 297 13.55 10.32 6.07
C GLU A 297 14.18 10.39 4.68
N GLU A 298 14.98 9.40 4.29
CA GLU A 298 15.49 9.32 2.92
C GLU A 298 14.36 9.25 1.90
N ASN A 299 13.37 8.38 2.12
CA ASN A 299 12.23 8.20 1.22
C ASN A 299 11.34 9.44 1.13
N LEU A 300 11.17 10.18 2.23
CA LEU A 300 10.43 11.45 2.26
C LEU A 300 11.06 12.51 1.34
N GLY A 301 12.38 12.47 1.16
CA GLY A 301 13.10 13.30 0.20
C GLY A 301 12.67 13.11 -1.26
N ALA A 302 11.87 12.09 -1.59
CA ALA A 302 11.29 11.93 -2.91
C ALA A 302 10.41 13.12 -3.36
N LEU A 303 9.77 13.84 -2.41
CA LEU A 303 9.00 15.04 -2.73
C LEU A 303 9.89 16.16 -3.30
N GLU A 304 11.11 16.29 -2.78
CA GLU A 304 12.11 17.23 -3.27
C GLU A 304 12.62 16.80 -4.65
N THR A 305 12.95 15.51 -4.81
CA THR A 305 13.38 14.94 -6.11
C THR A 305 12.31 15.16 -7.20
N LEU A 306 11.03 15.02 -6.87
CA LEU A 306 9.91 15.25 -7.81
C LEU A 306 9.94 16.65 -8.44
N THR A 307 10.38 17.67 -7.68
CA THR A 307 10.48 19.06 -8.16
C THR A 307 11.81 19.43 -8.82
N LYS A 308 12.88 18.66 -8.54
CA LYS A 308 14.23 18.97 -9.02
C LYS A 308 14.58 18.32 -10.35
N VAL A 309 14.02 17.14 -10.63
CA VAL A 309 14.30 16.41 -11.86
C VAL A 309 13.48 17.01 -13.00
N ASP A 310 14.15 17.38 -14.09
CA ASP A 310 13.52 18.02 -15.24
C ASP A 310 12.84 17.01 -16.18
N ALA A 311 12.12 17.54 -17.17
CA ALA A 311 11.38 16.71 -18.12
C ALA A 311 12.27 15.82 -18.99
N ALA A 312 13.50 16.25 -19.30
CA ALA A 312 14.43 15.48 -20.12
C ALA A 312 14.96 14.27 -19.33
N ASP A 313 15.35 14.47 -18.08
CA ASP A 313 15.78 13.39 -17.19
C ASP A 313 14.65 12.41 -16.89
N TRP A 314 13.42 12.89 -16.72
CA TRP A 314 12.27 11.99 -16.61
C TRP A 314 12.05 11.14 -17.86
N ALA A 315 12.23 11.70 -19.06
CA ALA A 315 12.13 10.93 -20.29
C ALA A 315 13.20 9.83 -20.37
N ARG A 316 14.41 10.10 -19.89
CA ARG A 316 15.48 9.09 -19.77
C ARG A 316 15.11 7.98 -18.79
N VAL A 317 14.50 8.33 -17.66
CA VAL A 317 14.00 7.33 -16.69
C VAL A 317 12.92 6.44 -17.34
N GLU A 318 11.99 7.00 -18.11
CA GLU A 318 10.99 6.22 -18.84
C GLU A 318 11.62 5.27 -19.87
N GLU A 319 12.64 5.72 -20.59
CA GLU A 319 13.32 4.93 -21.62
C GLU A 319 14.02 3.71 -21.03
N VAL A 320 14.79 3.89 -19.95
CA VAL A 320 15.58 2.78 -19.37
C VAL A 320 14.76 1.79 -18.54
N THR A 321 13.51 2.14 -18.23
CA THR A 321 12.61 1.32 -17.42
C THR A 321 11.40 0.79 -18.17
N ARG A 322 11.33 0.97 -19.49
CA ARG A 322 10.45 0.18 -20.35
C ARG A 322 11.07 -1.17 -20.69
#